data_AF-N4TF09-F1
#
_entry.id   AF-N4TF09-F1
#
_cell.length_a   1.000
_cell.length_b   1.000
_cell.length_c   1.000
_cell.angle_alpha   90.00
_cell.angle_beta   90.00
_cell.angle_gamma   90.00
#
_symmetry.space_group_name_H-M   'P 1'
#
loop_
_entity.id
_entity.type
_entity.pdbx_description
1 polymer ?
#
loop_
_entity_poly.entity_id
_entity_poly.type
_entity_poly.pdbx_seq_one_letter_code
_entity_poly.pdbx_strand_id
1 'polypeptide(L)' 'MRHRMVLRSLAREDDGEKQFSIQPIKDEAKDKVSAFNAHPGPAVPKDMPQEEGTKEERKAKMEALNKK' A
#
# COMPACT_ATOMS: atom_id res chain seq x y z
N MET A 1 -12.15 40.48 48.34
CA MET A 1 -10.82 40.10 47.82
C MET A 1 -10.74 38.57 47.86
N ARG A 2 -10.36 37.78 46.85
CA ARG A 2 -9.53 37.98 45.66
C ARG A 2 -10.12 37.19 44.49
N HIS A 3 -10.11 37.79 43.31
CA HIS A 3 -10.32 37.10 42.04
C HIS A 3 -9.09 36.24 41.74
N ARG A 4 -9.28 34.97 41.40
CA ARG A 4 -8.26 34.19 40.70
C ARG A 4 -8.89 33.50 39.49
N MET A 5 -8.79 34.20 38.38
CA MET A 5 -8.90 33.67 37.03
C MET A 5 -7.82 32.59 36.86
N VAL A 6 -8.19 31.39 36.42
CA VAL A 6 -7.24 30.45 35.81
C VAL A 6 -7.85 29.97 34.50
N LEU A 7 -7.07 30.15 33.45
CA LEU A 7 -7.46 30.05 32.05
C LEU A 7 -8.04 28.68 31.71
N ARG A 8 -9.18 28.70 31.02
CA ARG A 8 -9.72 27.57 30.28
C ARG A 8 -8.74 27.28 29.13
N SER A 9 -7.96 26.21 29.24
CA SER A 9 -7.20 25.67 28.11
C SER A 9 -8.20 25.06 27.13
N LEU A 10 -8.41 25.75 26.01
CA LEU A 10 -9.09 25.20 24.84
C LEU A 10 -8.12 24.22 24.18
N ALA A 11 -8.19 22.94 24.56
CA ALA A 11 -7.67 21.88 23.71
C ALA A 11 -8.54 21.89 22.44
N ARG A 12 -7.93 22.29 21.31
CA ARG A 12 -8.52 22.08 20.00
C ARG A 12 -8.59 20.57 19.80
N GLU A 13 -9.80 20.03 19.82
CA GLU A 13 -10.04 18.68 19.30
C GLU A 13 -9.89 18.79 17.78
N ASP A 14 -8.92 18.07 17.23
CA ASP A 14 -8.66 18.02 15.79
C ASP A 14 -9.84 17.29 15.13
N ASP A 15 -10.79 18.06 14.59
CA ASP A 15 -12.05 17.65 13.94
C ASP A 15 -11.85 16.91 12.58
N GLY A 16 -10.79 16.11 12.44
CA GLY A 16 -10.38 15.56 11.14
C GLY A 16 -10.23 14.04 11.06
N GLU A 17 -9.98 13.36 12.18
CA GLU A 17 -9.49 11.98 12.12
C GLU A 17 -10.57 10.97 12.57
N LYS A 18 -11.09 10.20 11.61
CA LYS A 18 -11.95 9.05 11.92
C LYS A 18 -11.18 8.06 12.79
N GLN A 19 -11.58 7.93 14.05
CA GLN A 19 -11.09 6.90 14.96
C GLN A 19 -11.64 5.54 14.50
N PHE A 20 -10.76 4.65 14.03
CA PHE A 20 -11.13 3.30 13.64
C PHE A 20 -10.90 2.34 14.80
N SER A 21 -11.93 1.57 15.17
CA SER A 21 -11.78 0.45 16.09
C SER A 21 -11.13 -0.71 15.34
N ILE A 22 -9.94 -1.14 15.76
CA ILE A 22 -9.33 -2.38 15.27
C ILE A 22 -9.98 -3.57 15.96
N GLN A 23 -10.54 -4.47 15.16
CA GLN A 23 -10.98 -5.78 15.64
C GLN A 23 -9.73 -6.60 16.01
N PRO A 24 -9.70 -7.29 17.17
CA PRO A 24 -8.59 -8.18 17.49
C PRO A 24 -8.52 -9.31 16.46
N ILE A 25 -7.39 -9.43 15.78
CA ILE A 25 -7.15 -10.51 14.82
C ILE A 25 -6.92 -11.79 15.60
N LYS A 26 -7.73 -12.82 15.33
CA LYS A 26 -7.47 -14.16 15.86
C LYS A 26 -6.26 -14.75 15.14
N ASP A 27 -5.30 -15.24 15.91
CA ASP A 27 -4.02 -15.83 15.44
C ASP A 27 -4.17 -17.17 14.68
N GLU A 28 -5.35 -17.50 14.16
CA GLU A 28 -5.67 -18.76 13.50
C GLU A 28 -5.10 -18.85 12.06
N ALA A 29 -4.52 -17.76 11.54
CA ALA A 29 -4.01 -17.68 10.17
C ALA A 29 -2.53 -18.10 10.00
N LYS A 30 -1.79 -18.37 11.09
CA LYS A 30 -0.34 -18.64 11.04
C LYS A 30 0.02 -19.84 10.16
N ASP A 31 -0.86 -20.84 10.09
CA ASP A 31 -0.59 -22.08 9.37
C ASP A 31 -0.83 -21.99 7.85
N LYS A 32 -1.72 -21.09 7.40
CA LYS A 32 -2.10 -21.00 5.97
C LYS A 32 -1.16 -20.15 5.12
N VAL A 33 -0.26 -19.41 5.76
CA VAL A 33 0.67 -18.47 5.11
C VAL A 33 2.13 -18.78 5.48
N SER A 34 2.38 -19.96 6.06
CA SER A 34 3.74 -20.38 6.41
C SER A 34 4.58 -20.52 5.13
N ALA A 35 5.87 -20.16 5.19
CA ALA A 35 6.77 -20.25 4.04
C ALA A 35 6.86 -21.67 3.47
N PHE A 36 6.61 -22.69 4.30
CA PHE A 36 6.62 -24.10 3.93
C PHE A 36 5.28 -24.59 3.37
N ASN A 37 4.19 -23.84 3.57
CA ASN A 37 2.87 -24.08 2.97
C ASN A 37 2.59 -23.14 1.79
N ALA A 38 3.59 -22.37 1.33
CA ALA A 38 3.46 -21.55 0.14
C ALA A 38 3.20 -22.45 -1.06
N HIS A 39 2.11 -22.19 -1.78
CA HIS A 39 1.82 -22.89 -3.01
C HIS A 39 2.99 -22.72 -3.99
N PRO A 40 3.24 -23.72 -4.87
CA PRO A 40 4.22 -23.57 -5.93
C PRO A 40 3.98 -22.24 -6.64
N GLY A 41 5.07 -21.56 -6.98
CA GLY A 41 5.03 -20.21 -7.57
C GLY A 41 4.10 -20.12 -8.78
N PRO A 42 3.74 -18.90 -9.21
CA PRO A 42 2.85 -18.72 -10.35
C PRO A 42 3.36 -19.54 -11.53
N ALA A 43 2.43 -20.17 -12.25
CA ALA A 43 2.76 -20.99 -13.41
C ALA A 43 3.57 -20.14 -14.40
N VAL A 44 4.82 -20.53 -14.62
CA VAL A 44 5.67 -19.90 -15.63
C VAL A 44 5.20 -20.41 -16.99
N PRO A 45 4.78 -19.53 -17.91
CA PRO A 45 4.42 -19.96 -19.26
C PRO A 45 5.63 -20.60 -19.92
N LYS A 46 5.41 -21.72 -20.63
CA LYS A 46 6.49 -22.46 -21.30
C LYS A 46 7.18 -21.60 -22.36
N ASP A 47 6.41 -20.75 -23.02
CA ASP A 47 6.87 -19.86 -24.07
C ASP A 47 6.30 -18.46 -23.80
N MET A 48 7.15 -17.45 -23.89
CA MET A 48 6.71 -16.06 -23.92
C MET A 48 6.35 -15.65 -25.35
N PRO A 49 5.35 -14.78 -25.55
CA PRO A 49 5.06 -14.23 -26.86
C PRO A 49 6.28 -13.48 -27.40
N GLN A 50 6.44 -13.47 -28.72
CA GLN A 50 7.48 -12.69 -29.36
C GLN A 50 7.28 -11.20 -29.07
N GLU A 51 8.37 -10.49 -28.79
CA GLU A 51 8.32 -9.04 -28.59
C GLU A 51 7.79 -8.35 -29.85
N GLU A 52 6.84 -7.44 -29.67
CA GLU A 52 6.29 -6.67 -30.78
C GLU A 52 7.33 -5.69 -31.35
N GLY A 53 7.51 -5.75 -32.67
CA GLY A 53 8.28 -4.76 -33.43
C GLY A 53 9.80 -4.90 -33.33
N THR A 54 10.48 -4.02 -34.06
CA THR A 54 11.94 -3.96 -34.09
C THR A 54 12.51 -3.37 -32.81
N LYS A 55 13.82 -3.53 -32.58
CA LYS A 55 14.48 -2.94 -31.40
C LYS A 55 14.41 -1.41 -31.44
N GLU A 56 14.45 -0.85 -32.64
CA GLU A 56 14.42 0.58 -32.93
C GLU A 56 13.05 1.18 -32.59
N GLU A 57 11.97 0.51 -33.02
CA GLU A 57 10.60 0.92 -32.69
C GLU A 57 10.34 0.91 -31.18
N ARG A 58 10.87 -0.09 -30.47
CA ARG A 58 10.76 -0.18 -29.01
C ARG A 58 11.49 0.96 -28.31
N LYS A 59 12.69 1.33 -28.77
CA LYS A 59 13.43 2.50 -28.26
C LYS A 59 12.64 3.79 -28.49
N ALA A 60 12.09 3.99 -29.69
CA ALA A 60 11.30 5.17 -30.00
C ALA A 60 10.03 5.26 -29.14
N LYS A 61 9.30 4.15 -28.94
CA LYS A 61 8.14 4.08 -28.03
C LYS A 61 8.53 4.42 -26.59
N MET A 62 9.65 3.88 -26.11
CA MET A 62 10.16 4.14 -24.76
C MET A 62 10.51 5.61 -24.57
N GLU A 63 11.24 6.21 -25.51
CA GLU A 63 11.58 7.63 -25.45
C GLU A 63 10.34 8.54 -25.52
N ALA A 64 9.34 8.18 -26.34
CA ALA A 64 8.09 8.92 -26.41
C ALA A 64 7.29 8.85 -25.11
N LEU A 65 7.28 7.69 -24.43
CA LEU A 65 6.62 7.51 -23.13
C LEU A 65 7.34 8.26 -22.01
N ASN A 66 8.67 8.25 -22.00
CA ASN A 66 9.47 8.93 -20.96
C ASN A 66 9.45 10.46 -21.07
N LYS A 67 9.01 11.00 -22.21
CA LYS A 67 8.86 12.46 -22.46
C LYS A 67 7.47 12.99 -22.07
N LYS A 68 6.54 12.13 -21.65
CA LYS A 68 5.26 12.53 -21.08
C LYS A 68 5.40 12.79 -19.59
#